data_AF-A0A4Y3TVG6-F1
#
_entry.id   AF-A0A4Y3TVG6-F1
#
_cell.length_a   1.000
_cell.length_b   1.000
_cell.length_c   1.000
_cell.angle_alpha   90.00
_cell.angle_beta   90.00
_cell.angle_gamma   90.00
#
_symmetry.space_group_name_H-M   'P 1'
#
loop_
_entity.id
_entity.type
_entity.pdbx_description
1 polymer ?
#
loop_
_entity_poly.entity_id
_entity_poly.type
_entity_poly.pdbx_seq_one_letter_code
_entity_poly.pdbx_strand_id
1 'polypeptide(L)'
;MRMMTKTVRAGLLMSACGVSLLAATAPGAYATGMPQLDFANPLVTGQVMWGAVIFLVFYLVLSRAMLPRVSRVLEDRAHRISGDLEVARAAKHDADRAVAELQQARKDAMAEAQANLQAALDEERQAAEKQMHDINARLDMEIADAEARVAAEKARALGALREIAHDTTQALVQRLTGLAPDAQLVAQKVEGASARRAV
;
A
#
# COMPACT_ATOMS: atom_id res chain seq x y z
N MET A 1 -3.14 -23.58 38.27
CA MET A 1 -2.25 -22.59 38.93
C MET A 1 -3.12 -21.67 39.77
N ARG A 2 -3.05 -21.81 41.09
CA ARG A 2 -3.91 -21.18 42.11
C ARG A 2 -3.03 -20.21 42.90
N MET A 3 -3.37 -18.94 42.93
CA MET A 3 -2.84 -17.87 43.81
C MET A 3 -3.52 -16.57 43.33
N MET A 4 -4.00 -15.63 44.13
CA MET A 4 -3.70 -15.31 45.53
C MET A 4 -4.74 -14.27 45.99
N THR A 5 -5.58 -14.58 46.97
CA THR A 5 -6.17 -13.57 47.86
C THR A 5 -6.03 -14.11 49.28
N LYS A 6 -5.04 -13.55 49.98
CA LYS A 6 -4.71 -13.82 51.38
C LYS A 6 -5.16 -12.64 52.23
N THR A 7 -5.72 -12.98 53.40
CA THR A 7 -5.65 -12.27 54.71
C THR A 7 -6.36 -10.91 54.79
N VAL A 8 -7.27 -10.68 55.73
CA VAL A 8 -7.02 -10.69 57.19
C VAL A 8 -8.17 -11.33 57.98
N ARG A 9 -7.72 -12.05 59.01
CA ARG A 9 -8.44 -12.83 60.02
C ARG A 9 -8.17 -12.12 61.36
N ALA A 10 -9.18 -11.94 62.20
CA ALA A 10 -9.15 -11.70 63.66
C ALA A 10 -10.37 -10.84 64.01
N GLY A 11 -11.25 -11.16 64.95
CA GLY A 11 -11.29 -12.20 65.96
C GLY A 11 -12.45 -11.86 66.91
N LEU A 12 -12.60 -12.69 67.95
CA LEU A 12 -13.53 -12.58 69.08
C LEU A 12 -14.92 -13.21 68.84
N LEU A 13 -15.11 -14.51 69.12
CA LEU A 13 -15.26 -15.18 70.43
C LEU A 13 -16.40 -14.61 71.29
N MET A 14 -17.45 -15.42 71.38
CA MET A 14 -17.95 -16.02 72.63
C MET A 14 -18.57 -15.08 73.68
N SER A 15 -19.90 -15.16 73.83
CA SER A 15 -20.51 -15.52 75.12
C SER A 15 -21.96 -15.95 74.94
N ALA A 16 -22.26 -17.14 75.45
CA ALA A 16 -23.58 -17.75 75.51
C ALA A 16 -24.26 -17.40 76.84
N CYS A 17 -25.52 -16.98 76.80
CA CYS A 17 -26.52 -17.08 77.87
C CYS A 17 -27.81 -16.47 77.27
N GLY A 18 -28.87 -17.20 76.95
CA GLY A 18 -29.52 -18.19 77.80
C GLY A 18 -30.85 -17.58 78.23
N VAL A 19 -31.90 -17.73 77.41
CA VAL A 19 -33.28 -17.62 77.86
C VAL A 19 -34.12 -18.59 77.04
N SER A 20 -34.17 -19.85 77.48
CA SER A 20 -35.37 -20.65 77.34
C SER A 20 -36.37 -20.08 78.36
N LEU A 21 -37.40 -19.35 77.89
CA LEU A 21 -38.54 -18.99 78.73
C LEU A 21 -39.81 -19.58 78.12
N LEU A 22 -40.10 -20.79 78.60
CA LEU A 22 -41.41 -21.28 79.02
C LEU A 22 -42.62 -20.55 78.42
N ALA A 23 -43.23 -21.16 77.40
CA ALA A 23 -44.60 -20.88 77.00
C ALA A 23 -45.56 -21.34 78.10
N ALA A 24 -45.87 -20.46 79.06
CA ALA A 24 -47.01 -20.62 79.94
C ALA A 24 -48.25 -20.14 79.19
N THR A 25 -49.09 -21.09 78.78
CA THR A 25 -50.41 -20.83 78.20
C THR A 25 -51.35 -20.33 79.29
N ALA A 26 -51.63 -19.02 79.32
CA ALA A 26 -52.81 -18.49 79.99
C ALA A 26 -54.01 -18.62 79.02
N PRO A 27 -55.11 -19.30 79.40
CA PRO A 27 -56.27 -19.40 78.55
C PRO A 27 -57.13 -18.14 78.71
N GLY A 28 -57.49 -17.52 77.59
CA GLY A 28 -58.53 -16.50 77.53
C GLY A 28 -58.02 -15.08 77.27
N ALA A 29 -57.84 -14.76 76.00
CA ALA A 29 -58.08 -13.42 75.47
C ALA A 29 -58.38 -13.53 73.98
N TYR A 30 -59.67 -13.58 73.66
CA TYR A 30 -60.17 -13.39 72.31
C TYR A 30 -59.97 -11.91 71.92
N ALA A 31 -59.46 -11.69 70.71
CA ALA A 31 -59.62 -10.49 69.89
C ALA A 31 -59.72 -9.14 70.63
N THR A 32 -58.56 -8.57 70.97
CA THR A 32 -58.35 -7.14 70.90
C THR A 32 -57.05 -6.98 70.10
N GLY A 33 -57.04 -6.13 69.08
CA GLY A 33 -55.99 -6.07 68.04
C GLY A 33 -54.58 -6.15 68.62
N MET A 34 -53.65 -6.73 67.85
CA MET A 34 -52.26 -6.97 68.27
C MET A 34 -51.79 -5.86 69.23
N PRO A 35 -51.50 -6.15 70.52
CA PRO A 35 -51.21 -5.11 71.53
C PRO A 35 -49.96 -4.26 71.19
N GLN A 36 -49.25 -4.63 70.13
CA GLN A 36 -48.12 -3.94 69.53
C GLN A 36 -48.54 -2.76 68.62
N LEU A 37 -49.80 -2.71 68.18
CA LEU A 37 -50.37 -1.68 67.29
C LEU A 37 -51.53 -0.92 67.96
N ASP A 38 -51.63 -0.99 69.29
CA ASP A 38 -52.61 -0.20 70.04
C ASP A 38 -52.11 1.24 70.24
N PHE A 39 -52.51 2.12 69.31
CA PHE A 39 -52.17 3.54 69.32
C PHE A 39 -52.82 4.33 70.48
N ALA A 40 -53.69 3.71 71.30
CA ALA A 40 -54.21 4.31 72.52
C ALA A 40 -53.22 4.25 73.70
N ASN A 41 -52.15 3.44 73.58
CA ASN A 41 -51.08 3.37 74.59
C ASN A 41 -50.09 4.54 74.44
N PRO A 42 -49.86 5.37 75.48
CA PRO A 42 -48.93 6.52 75.43
C PRO A 42 -47.49 6.14 75.04
N LEU A 43 -47.07 4.92 75.37
CA LEU A 43 -45.73 4.41 75.08
C LEU A 43 -45.48 4.14 73.59
N VAL A 44 -46.49 3.62 72.87
CA VAL A 44 -46.41 3.31 71.43
C VAL A 44 -46.32 4.61 70.62
N THR A 45 -47.13 5.62 70.98
CA THR A 45 -47.09 6.95 70.35
C THR A 45 -45.74 7.64 70.57
N GLY A 46 -45.17 7.56 71.77
CA GLY A 46 -43.84 8.10 72.06
C GLY A 46 -42.73 7.44 71.24
N GLN A 47 -42.78 6.11 71.07
CA GLN A 47 -41.81 5.36 70.25
C GLN A 47 -41.88 5.74 68.77
N VAL A 48 -43.09 5.89 68.21
CA VAL A 48 -43.27 6.30 66.81
C VAL A 48 -42.79 7.74 66.60
N MET A 49 -43.10 8.66 67.53
CA MET A 49 -42.64 10.05 67.44
C MET A 49 -41.11 10.15 67.49
N TRP A 50 -40.46 9.48 68.44
CA TRP A 50 -39.00 9.45 68.50
C TRP A 50 -38.36 8.71 67.32
N GLY A 51 -38.99 7.63 66.84
CA GLY A 51 -38.59 6.95 65.61
C GLY A 51 -38.64 7.87 64.40
N ALA A 52 -39.69 8.68 64.27
CA ALA A 52 -39.81 9.69 63.23
C ALA A 52 -38.74 10.78 63.35
N VAL A 53 -38.44 11.25 64.57
CA VAL A 53 -37.36 12.24 64.80
C VAL A 53 -36.00 11.68 64.39
N ILE A 54 -35.63 10.46 64.82
CA ILE A 54 -34.36 9.83 64.45
C ILE A 54 -34.30 9.57 62.94
N PHE A 55 -35.40 9.09 62.36
CA PHE A 55 -35.49 8.86 60.92
C PHE A 55 -35.31 10.16 60.13
N LEU A 56 -35.93 11.26 60.57
CA LEU A 56 -35.78 12.57 59.93
C LEU A 56 -34.33 13.07 60.02
N VAL A 57 -33.70 12.97 61.19
CA VAL A 57 -32.28 13.33 61.37
C VAL A 57 -31.39 12.49 60.45
N PHE A 58 -31.61 11.18 60.41
CA PHE A 58 -30.86 10.27 59.53
C PHE A 58 -31.07 10.59 58.05
N TYR A 59 -32.32 10.88 57.64
CA TYR A 59 -32.67 11.29 56.28
C TYR A 59 -31.96 12.58 55.88
N LEU A 60 -31.90 13.57 56.77
CA LEU A 60 -31.17 14.82 56.54
C LEU A 60 -29.66 14.57 56.39
N VAL A 61 -29.09 13.67 57.19
CA VAL A 61 -27.67 13.30 57.07
C VAL A 61 -27.40 12.61 55.72
N LEU A 62 -28.23 11.65 55.31
CA LEU A 62 -28.04 10.96 54.02
C LEU A 62 -28.19 11.91 52.83
N SER A 63 -29.27 12.70 52.81
CA SER A 63 -29.56 13.65 51.74
C SER A 63 -28.50 14.73 51.62
N ARG A 64 -27.99 15.25 52.74
CA ARG A 64 -27.03 16.36 52.76
C ARG A 64 -25.58 15.90 52.64
N ALA A 65 -25.21 14.71 53.08
CA ALA A 65 -23.81 14.28 53.18
C ALA A 65 -23.45 13.04 52.34
N MET A 66 -24.28 11.99 52.33
CA MET A 66 -23.93 10.74 51.63
C MET A 66 -24.26 10.78 50.13
N LEU A 67 -25.47 11.21 49.76
CA LEU A 67 -25.89 11.37 48.37
C LEU A 67 -24.96 12.28 47.53
N PRO A 68 -24.56 13.49 47.99
CA PRO A 68 -23.66 14.33 47.20
C PRO A 68 -22.24 13.76 47.06
N ARG A 69 -21.80 12.86 47.95
CA ARG A 69 -20.51 12.17 47.78
C ARG A 69 -20.57 11.16 46.64
N VAL A 70 -21.68 10.42 46.53
CA VAL A 70 -21.89 9.46 45.45
C VAL A 70 -22.06 10.18 44.11
N SER A 71 -22.82 11.28 44.07
CA SER A 71 -23.00 12.05 42.82
C SER A 71 -21.68 12.58 42.28
N ARG A 72 -20.80 13.13 43.14
CA ARG A 72 -19.47 13.60 42.75
C ARG A 72 -18.62 12.52 42.09
N VAL A 73 -18.59 11.30 42.66
CA VAL A 73 -17.82 10.19 42.07
C VAL A 73 -18.39 9.78 40.71
N LEU A 74 -19.72 9.82 40.56
CA LEU A 74 -20.38 9.49 39.30
C LEU A 74 -20.10 10.56 38.23
N GLU A 75 -20.16 11.83 38.59
CA GLU A 75 -19.80 12.97 37.75
C GLU A 75 -18.32 12.91 37.34
N ASP A 76 -17.40 12.65 38.27
CA ASP A 76 -15.97 12.51 37.98
C ASP A 76 -15.70 11.38 36.97
N ARG A 77 -16.38 10.24 37.13
CA ARG A 77 -16.26 9.11 36.19
C ARG A 77 -16.86 9.45 34.83
N ALA A 78 -18.05 10.04 34.81
CA ALA A 78 -18.69 10.47 33.57
C ALA A 78 -17.81 11.48 32.82
N HIS A 79 -17.23 12.43 33.55
CA HIS A 79 -16.35 13.44 32.98
C HIS A 79 -15.06 12.80 32.41
N ARG A 80 -14.41 11.90 33.16
CA ARG A 80 -13.24 11.15 32.66
C ARG A 80 -13.56 10.34 31.41
N ILE A 81 -14.65 9.57 31.42
CA ILE A 81 -15.07 8.78 30.25
C ILE A 81 -15.35 9.70 29.05
N SER A 82 -16.04 10.82 29.27
CA SER A 82 -16.29 11.78 28.18
C SER A 82 -14.99 12.37 27.63
N GLY A 83 -14.04 12.72 28.49
CA GLY A 83 -12.73 13.23 28.09
C GLY A 83 -11.94 12.19 27.31
N ASP A 84 -11.87 10.96 27.79
CA ASP A 84 -11.18 9.85 27.12
C ASP A 84 -11.82 9.54 25.75
N LEU A 85 -13.14 9.60 25.64
CA LEU A 85 -13.85 9.42 24.37
C LEU A 85 -13.57 10.54 23.38
N GLU A 86 -13.52 11.79 23.83
CA GLU A 86 -13.16 12.92 22.95
C GLU A 86 -11.71 12.82 22.46
N VAL A 87 -10.77 12.48 23.34
CA VAL A 87 -9.37 12.24 22.96
C VAL A 87 -9.27 11.08 21.96
N ALA A 88 -9.98 9.98 22.20
CA ALA A 88 -10.01 8.84 21.28
C ALA A 88 -10.62 9.21 19.92
N ARG A 89 -11.69 10.01 19.89
CA ARG A 89 -12.30 10.52 18.66
C ARG A 89 -11.36 11.43 17.88
N ALA A 90 -10.69 12.36 18.57
CA ALA A 90 -9.70 13.24 17.95
C ALA A 90 -8.52 12.44 17.38
N ALA A 91 -7.96 11.51 18.15
CA ALA A 91 -6.87 10.64 17.70
C ALA A 91 -7.29 9.77 16.50
N LYS A 92 -8.53 9.26 16.49
CA LYS A 92 -9.07 8.52 15.35
C LYS A 92 -9.21 9.42 14.12
N HIS A 93 -9.76 10.62 14.27
CA HIS A 93 -9.92 11.57 13.17
C HIS A 93 -8.57 11.96 12.57
N ASP A 94 -7.55 12.21 13.41
CA ASP A 94 -6.21 12.54 12.94
C ASP A 94 -5.54 11.35 12.23
N ALA A 95 -5.75 10.12 12.72
CA ALA A 95 -5.30 8.91 12.04
C ALA A 95 -6.00 8.72 10.68
N ASP A 96 -7.32 8.89 10.61
CA ASP A 96 -8.09 8.78 9.37
C ASP A 96 -7.64 9.83 8.34
N ARG A 97 -7.35 11.06 8.80
CA ARG A 97 -6.76 12.11 7.96
C ARG A 97 -5.36 11.74 7.46
N ALA A 98 -4.47 11.28 8.33
CA ALA A 98 -3.13 10.87 7.95
C ALA A 98 -3.14 9.71 6.95
N VAL A 99 -4.06 8.75 7.11
CA VAL A 99 -4.27 7.66 6.16
C VAL A 99 -4.75 8.19 4.82
N ALA A 100 -5.71 9.11 4.79
CA ALA A 100 -6.19 9.72 3.55
C ALA A 100 -5.08 10.51 2.83
N GLU A 101 -4.30 11.31 3.55
CA GLU A 101 -3.15 12.06 3.01
C GLU A 101 -2.09 11.11 2.43
N LEU A 102 -1.77 10.02 3.13
CA LEU A 102 -0.81 9.01 2.65
C LEU A 102 -1.32 8.25 1.42
N GLN A 103 -2.61 7.91 1.39
CA GLN A 103 -3.23 7.28 0.22
C GLN A 103 -3.21 8.21 -0.99
N GLN A 104 -3.47 9.50 -0.80
CA GLN A 104 -3.40 10.49 -1.86
C GLN A 104 -1.98 10.66 -2.36
N ALA A 105 -1.00 10.88 -1.47
CA ALA A 105 0.40 10.98 -1.83
C ALA A 105 0.93 9.75 -2.59
N ARG A 106 0.47 8.54 -2.21
CA ARG A 106 0.81 7.31 -2.95
C ARG A 106 0.21 7.29 -4.35
N LYS A 107 -1.04 7.70 -4.52
CA LYS A 107 -1.67 7.77 -5.85
C LYS A 107 -0.95 8.78 -6.73
N ASP A 108 -0.64 9.94 -6.20
CA ASP A 108 0.06 11.00 -6.93
C ASP A 108 1.46 10.57 -7.33
N ALA A 109 2.23 9.95 -6.42
CA ALA A 109 3.55 9.41 -6.72
C ALA A 109 3.51 8.27 -7.77
N MET A 110 2.49 7.41 -7.74
CA MET A 110 2.32 6.36 -8.75
C MET A 110 1.96 6.95 -10.12
N ALA A 111 1.09 7.97 -10.15
CA ALA A 111 0.75 8.67 -11.39
C ALA A 111 1.96 9.40 -11.99
N GLU A 112 2.75 10.08 -11.16
CA GLU A 112 3.99 10.74 -11.59
C GLU A 112 5.03 9.73 -12.09
N ALA A 113 5.24 8.61 -11.38
CA ALA A 113 6.14 7.56 -11.82
C ALA A 113 5.71 6.95 -13.17
N GLN A 114 4.40 6.74 -13.37
CA GLN A 114 3.87 6.24 -14.64
C GLN A 114 4.04 7.26 -15.77
N ALA A 115 3.80 8.55 -15.51
CA ALA A 115 4.02 9.62 -16.48
C ALA A 115 5.49 9.73 -16.88
N ASN A 116 6.41 9.69 -15.90
CA ASN A 116 7.85 9.71 -16.15
C ASN A 116 8.32 8.49 -16.93
N LEU A 117 7.80 7.30 -16.64
CA LEU A 117 8.12 6.09 -17.40
C LEU A 117 7.64 6.20 -18.84
N GLN A 118 6.42 6.70 -19.08
CA GLN A 118 5.91 6.90 -20.44
C GLN A 118 6.74 7.94 -21.20
N ALA A 119 7.06 9.07 -20.58
CA ALA A 119 7.90 10.10 -21.18
C ALA A 119 9.29 9.55 -21.55
N ALA A 120 9.94 8.80 -20.66
CA ALA A 120 11.23 8.18 -20.93
C ALA A 120 11.15 7.14 -22.06
N LEU A 121 10.11 6.30 -22.09
CA LEU A 121 9.91 5.33 -23.17
C LEU A 121 9.69 6.01 -24.52
N ASP A 122 8.96 7.12 -24.55
CA ASP A 122 8.70 7.86 -25.79
C ASP A 122 9.96 8.62 -26.26
N GLU A 123 10.76 9.17 -25.34
CA GLU A 123 12.06 9.78 -25.67
C GLU A 123 13.04 8.74 -26.24
N GLU A 124 13.16 7.58 -25.59
CA GLU A 124 14.02 6.49 -26.06
C GLU A 124 13.56 5.94 -27.41
N ARG A 125 12.25 5.82 -27.65
CA ARG A 125 11.72 5.44 -28.98
C ARG A 125 12.11 6.45 -30.05
N GLN A 126 11.93 7.74 -29.79
CA GLN A 126 12.32 8.79 -30.73
C GLN A 126 13.84 8.81 -30.99
N ALA A 127 14.65 8.58 -29.95
CA ALA A 127 16.10 8.48 -30.08
C ALA A 127 16.50 7.26 -30.92
N ALA A 128 15.89 6.09 -30.67
CA ALA A 128 16.11 4.88 -31.44
C ALA A 128 15.70 5.04 -32.91
N GLU A 129 14.55 5.66 -33.19
CA GLU A 129 14.08 5.94 -34.56
C GLU A 129 15.06 6.85 -35.31
N LYS A 130 15.54 7.93 -34.66
CA LYS A 130 16.58 8.80 -35.24
C LYS A 130 17.86 8.04 -35.53
N GLN A 131 18.33 7.25 -34.57
CA GLN A 131 19.55 6.46 -34.74
C GLN A 131 19.41 5.42 -35.87
N MET A 132 18.25 4.78 -35.99
CA MET A 132 17.98 3.87 -37.11
C MET A 132 17.96 4.61 -38.44
N HIS A 133 17.35 5.80 -38.51
CA HIS A 133 17.40 6.63 -39.72
C HIS A 133 18.83 7.02 -40.11
N ASP A 134 19.64 7.44 -39.15
CA ASP A 134 21.04 7.81 -39.39
C ASP A 134 21.88 6.62 -39.85
N ILE A 135 21.68 5.44 -39.24
CA ILE A 135 22.35 4.21 -39.64
C ILE A 135 21.94 3.80 -41.05
N ASN A 136 20.65 3.80 -41.37
CA ASN A 136 20.17 3.46 -42.70
C ASN A 136 20.73 4.42 -43.76
N ALA A 137 20.73 5.74 -43.48
CA ALA A 137 21.30 6.72 -44.40
C ALA A 137 22.81 6.49 -44.63
N ARG A 138 23.56 6.12 -43.58
CA ARG A 138 24.99 5.75 -43.73
C ARG A 138 25.18 4.48 -44.54
N LEU A 139 24.38 3.45 -44.28
CA LEU A 139 24.43 2.19 -45.03
C LEU A 139 24.11 2.43 -46.51
N ASP A 140 23.10 3.23 -46.83
CA ASP A 140 22.77 3.57 -48.22
C ASP A 140 23.93 4.27 -48.93
N MET A 141 24.63 5.19 -48.25
CA MET A 141 25.83 5.84 -48.79
C MET A 141 26.99 4.86 -48.99
N GLU A 142 27.25 3.98 -48.02
CA GLU A 142 28.31 2.97 -48.11
C GLU A 142 28.03 1.95 -49.23
N ILE A 143 26.77 1.55 -49.40
CA ILE A 143 26.34 0.68 -50.50
C ILE A 143 26.58 1.39 -51.84
N ALA A 144 26.15 2.65 -51.99
CA ALA A 144 26.34 3.40 -53.22
C ALA A 144 27.83 3.59 -53.58
N ASP A 145 28.70 3.87 -52.60
CA ASP A 145 30.15 3.96 -52.81
C ASP A 145 30.76 2.60 -53.20
N ALA A 146 30.35 1.53 -52.52
CA ALA A 146 30.79 0.18 -52.84
C ALA A 146 30.36 -0.24 -54.26
N GLU A 147 29.12 0.06 -54.66
CA GLU A 147 28.63 -0.19 -56.02
C GLU A 147 29.43 0.60 -57.07
N ALA A 148 29.72 1.88 -56.82
CA ALA A 148 30.54 2.70 -57.71
C ALA A 148 31.96 2.14 -57.84
N ARG A 149 32.58 1.70 -56.73
CA ARG A 149 33.90 1.05 -56.73
C ARG A 149 33.88 -0.27 -57.49
N VAL A 150 32.88 -1.13 -57.27
CA VAL A 150 32.74 -2.39 -58.00
C VAL A 150 32.56 -2.15 -59.50
N ALA A 151 31.76 -1.16 -59.89
CA ALA A 151 31.59 -0.78 -61.29
C ALA A 151 32.91 -0.27 -61.92
N ALA A 152 33.66 0.55 -61.20
CA ALA A 152 34.96 1.06 -61.65
C ALA A 152 36.00 -0.06 -61.81
N GLU A 153 36.13 -0.97 -60.83
CA GLU A 153 37.05 -2.10 -60.92
C GLU A 153 36.64 -3.08 -62.02
N LYS A 154 35.33 -3.31 -62.21
CA LYS A 154 34.81 -4.10 -63.34
C LYS A 154 35.21 -3.49 -64.68
N ALA A 155 35.08 -2.16 -64.83
CA ALA A 155 35.48 -1.47 -66.05
C ALA A 155 36.98 -1.58 -66.31
N ARG A 156 37.82 -1.43 -65.27
CA ARG A 156 39.28 -1.62 -65.37
C ARG A 156 39.66 -3.05 -65.75
N ALA A 157 39.06 -4.04 -65.10
CA ALA A 157 39.33 -5.46 -65.37
C ALA A 157 38.93 -5.85 -66.80
N LEU A 158 37.78 -5.36 -67.29
CA LEU A 158 37.35 -5.57 -68.67
C LEU A 158 38.26 -4.85 -69.69
N GLY A 159 38.80 -3.68 -69.35
CA GLY A 159 39.80 -2.98 -70.15
C GLY A 159 41.10 -3.77 -70.27
N ALA A 160 41.67 -4.21 -69.13
CA ALA A 160 42.89 -5.03 -69.10
C ALA A 160 42.72 -6.37 -69.83
N LEU A 161 41.55 -7.02 -69.70
CA LEU A 161 41.23 -8.24 -70.47
C LEU A 161 41.23 -7.98 -71.99
N ARG A 162 40.79 -6.80 -72.42
CA ARG A 162 40.76 -6.43 -73.85
C ARG A 162 42.18 -6.25 -74.39
N GLU A 163 43.06 -5.59 -73.64
CA GLU A 163 44.49 -5.47 -73.99
C GLU A 163 45.15 -6.85 -74.08
N ILE A 164 44.98 -7.71 -73.06
CA ILE A 164 45.52 -9.08 -73.07
C ILE A 164 44.98 -9.89 -74.26
N ALA A 165 43.70 -9.74 -74.59
CA ALA A 165 43.10 -10.42 -75.74
C ALA A 165 43.70 -9.96 -77.08
N HIS A 166 43.95 -8.66 -77.24
CA HIS A 166 44.65 -8.12 -78.42
C HIS A 166 46.07 -8.67 -78.53
N ASP A 167 46.85 -8.57 -77.45
CA ASP A 167 48.25 -9.03 -77.41
C ASP A 167 48.35 -10.53 -77.68
N THR A 168 47.50 -11.33 -77.05
CA THR A 168 47.48 -12.79 -77.22
C THR A 168 47.07 -13.17 -78.66
N THR A 169 46.08 -12.48 -79.23
CA THR A 169 45.63 -12.76 -80.61
C THR A 169 46.73 -12.39 -81.61
N GLN A 170 47.40 -11.24 -81.44
CA GLN A 170 48.51 -10.82 -82.28
C GLN A 170 49.67 -11.82 -82.22
N ALA A 171 50.06 -12.24 -81.01
CA ALA A 171 51.11 -13.24 -80.81
C ALA A 171 50.74 -14.59 -81.48
N LEU A 172 49.48 -15.03 -81.35
CA LEU A 172 49.01 -16.28 -81.94
C LEU A 172 49.01 -16.24 -83.47
N VAL A 173 48.52 -15.14 -84.07
CA VAL A 173 48.50 -14.96 -85.54
C VAL A 173 49.92 -14.90 -86.10
N GLN A 174 50.82 -14.17 -85.43
CA GLN A 174 52.22 -14.11 -85.84
C GLN A 174 52.90 -15.49 -85.79
N ARG A 175 52.60 -16.29 -84.76
CA ARG A 175 53.16 -17.65 -84.64
C ARG A 175 52.63 -18.63 -85.68
N LEU A 176 51.37 -18.47 -86.12
CA LEU A 176 50.74 -19.36 -87.10
C LEU A 176 51.04 -19.00 -88.55
N THR A 177 51.19 -17.71 -88.86
CA THR A 177 51.36 -17.22 -90.25
C THR A 177 52.80 -16.82 -90.58
N GLY A 178 53.65 -16.60 -89.58
CA GLY A 178 55.03 -16.15 -89.75
C GLY A 178 55.17 -14.68 -90.16
N LEU A 179 54.07 -13.95 -90.31
CA LEU A 179 54.02 -12.53 -90.69
C LEU A 179 53.48 -11.70 -89.52
N ALA A 180 53.97 -10.47 -89.36
CA ALA A 180 53.43 -9.54 -88.37
C ALA A 180 52.04 -9.04 -88.85
N PRO A 181 50.95 -9.34 -88.12
CA PRO A 181 49.62 -8.91 -88.53
C PRO A 181 49.43 -7.40 -88.27
N ASP A 182 48.57 -6.76 -89.07
CA ASP A 182 48.18 -5.37 -88.86
C ASP A 182 47.41 -5.21 -87.54
N ALA A 183 47.97 -4.42 -86.62
CA ALA A 183 47.44 -4.19 -85.29
C ALA A 183 46.04 -3.55 -85.31
N GLN A 184 45.74 -2.69 -86.28
CA GLN A 184 44.41 -2.06 -86.38
C GLN A 184 43.33 -3.06 -86.82
N LEU A 185 43.67 -3.98 -87.72
CA LEU A 185 42.75 -5.02 -88.18
C LEU A 185 42.44 -6.04 -87.08
N VAL A 186 43.46 -6.47 -86.32
CA VAL A 186 43.30 -7.37 -85.17
C VAL A 186 42.45 -6.71 -84.09
N ALA A 187 42.67 -5.42 -83.81
CA ALA A 187 41.88 -4.66 -82.85
C ALA A 187 40.38 -4.65 -83.21
N GLN A 188 40.05 -4.27 -84.44
CA GLN A 188 38.65 -4.26 -84.92
C GLN A 188 37.99 -5.64 -84.84
N LYS A 189 38.70 -6.72 -85.20
CA LYS A 189 38.12 -8.07 -85.20
C LYS A 189 37.89 -8.61 -83.80
N VAL A 190 38.80 -8.34 -82.86
CA VAL A 190 38.64 -8.71 -81.44
C VAL A 190 37.50 -7.91 -80.80
N GLU A 191 37.40 -6.60 -81.06
CA GLU A 191 36.27 -5.80 -80.58
C GLU A 191 34.93 -6.29 -81.15
N GLY A 192 34.84 -6.50 -82.46
CA GLY A 192 33.64 -7.03 -83.10
C GLY A 192 33.27 -8.47 -82.69
N ALA A 193 34.22 -9.26 -82.19
CA ALA A 193 33.96 -10.57 -81.60
C ALA A 193 33.47 -10.44 -80.15
N SER A 194 34.07 -9.55 -79.35
CA SER A 194 33.65 -9.30 -77.96
C SER A 194 32.27 -8.67 -77.86
N ALA A 195 31.91 -7.75 -78.77
CA ALA A 195 30.60 -7.10 -78.82
C ALA A 195 29.46 -8.07 -79.13
N ARG A 196 29.72 -9.11 -79.95
CA ARG A 196 28.72 -10.14 -80.28
C ARG A 196 28.43 -11.12 -79.16
N ARG A 197 29.26 -11.18 -78.11
CA ARG A 197 29.10 -12.09 -76.97
C ARG A 197 28.64 -11.40 -75.69
N ALA A 198 28.59 -10.06 -75.69
CA ALA A 198 28.09 -9.25 -74.59
C ALA A 198 26.58 -8.93 -74.68
N VAL A 199 25.93 -9.28 -75.80
CA VAL A 199 24.46 -9.31 -75.99
C VAL A 199 23.95 -10.70 -75.65
#